data_AF-A0A6B3FYH3-F1
#
_entry.id   AF-A0A6B3FYH3-F1
#
_cell.length_a   1.000
_cell.length_b   1.000
_cell.length_c   1.000
_cell.angle_alpha   90.00
_cell.angle_beta   90.00
_cell.angle_gamma   90.00
#
_symmetry.space_group_name_H-M   'P 1'
#
loop_
_entity.id
_entity.type
_entity.pdbx_description
1 polymer ?
#
loop_
_entity_poly.entity_id
_entity_poly.type
_entity_poly.pdbx_seq_one_letter_code
_entity_poly.pdbx_strand_id
1 'polypeptide(L)'
;NQNKIIQTFIVPKHIWEKVENPETWPNRTPVGSGPYKLKTFTPQTTTLTATPTYWNGDTKVKELRYTAYNDNSAATTALATGKMEWSFVFMPNHKQLFIDKDPENHQLWFPSGLGIHGLWFNTTRKPFDNPALRKAMAMVVDRKAIHVQAQATLYPEITNPTGIPLPAGEPFLAPEYENATTKPDVAGAKKVLAEAGFKLSGGVLKDPSGKPVTLTFTDPAGWNDYITGLAIIKDNIKEIGIEAK
;
A
#
# COMPACT_ATOMS: atom_id res chain seq x y z
N ASN A 1 10.47 5.94 23.44
CA ASN A 1 9.66 7.16 23.72
C ASN A 1 9.72 8.21 22.62
N GLN A 2 10.84 8.40 21.92
CA GLN A 2 10.99 9.40 20.85
C GLN A 2 9.96 9.27 19.70
N ASN A 3 9.73 8.05 19.17
CA ASN A 3 8.71 7.84 18.12
C ASN A 3 7.29 8.22 18.56
N LYS A 4 6.92 7.94 19.82
CA LYS A 4 5.59 8.32 20.34
C LYS A 4 5.42 9.84 20.38
N ILE A 5 6.46 10.58 20.76
CA ILE A 5 6.43 12.05 20.83
C ILE A 5 6.34 12.66 19.43
N ILE A 6 7.15 12.17 18.46
CA ILE A 6 7.17 12.69 17.08
C ILE A 6 5.84 12.45 16.35
N GLN A 7 5.15 11.34 16.64
CA GLN A 7 3.87 11.01 16.01
C GLN A 7 2.65 11.61 16.74
N THR A 8 2.85 12.29 17.86
CA THR A 8 1.73 12.93 18.58
C THR A 8 1.37 14.26 17.91
N PHE A 9 0.22 14.30 17.24
CA PHE A 9 -0.32 15.56 16.74
C PHE A 9 -0.77 16.44 17.92
N ILE A 10 -0.23 17.66 17.99
CA ILE A 10 -0.61 18.63 19.00
C ILE A 10 -1.87 19.36 18.55
N VAL A 11 -2.87 19.41 19.42
CA VAL A 11 -4.16 20.08 19.17
C VAL A 11 -4.38 21.27 20.10
N PRO A 12 -5.06 22.34 19.66
CA PRO A 12 -5.31 23.53 20.48
C PRO A 12 -6.34 23.26 21.58
N LYS A 13 -5.90 23.14 22.84
CA LYS A 13 -6.76 22.89 24.01
C LYS A 13 -8.00 23.79 24.05
N HIS A 14 -7.83 25.10 23.84
CA HIS A 14 -8.92 26.09 23.91
C HIS A 14 -10.06 25.89 22.89
N ILE A 15 -9.85 25.03 21.88
CA ILE A 15 -10.86 24.56 20.94
C ILE A 15 -11.33 23.17 21.34
N TRP A 16 -10.38 22.22 21.50
CA TRP A 16 -10.70 20.81 21.65
C TRP A 16 -11.35 20.46 23.00
N GLU A 17 -11.10 21.22 24.06
CA GLU A 17 -11.76 21.02 25.37
C GLU A 17 -13.27 21.28 25.33
N LYS A 18 -13.77 21.94 24.28
CA LYS A 18 -15.18 22.28 24.09
C LYS A 18 -15.90 21.32 23.13
N VAL A 19 -15.18 20.37 22.56
CA VAL A 19 -15.74 19.40 21.61
C VAL A 19 -16.30 18.22 22.37
N GLU A 20 -17.63 18.08 22.38
CA GLU A 20 -18.33 17.01 23.12
C GLU A 20 -18.01 15.61 22.58
N ASN A 21 -18.00 15.46 21.25
CA ASN A 21 -17.63 14.20 20.59
C ASN A 21 -16.57 14.44 19.49
N PRO A 22 -15.27 14.35 19.83
CA PRO A 22 -14.19 14.53 18.87
C PRO A 22 -14.18 13.52 17.72
N GLU A 23 -14.76 12.32 17.88
CA GLU A 23 -14.74 11.27 16.86
C GLU A 23 -15.64 11.60 15.67
N THR A 24 -16.74 12.32 15.91
CA THR A 24 -17.73 12.65 14.88
C THR A 24 -17.72 14.12 14.46
N TRP A 25 -16.96 14.96 15.17
CA TRP A 25 -16.86 16.38 14.86
C TRP A 25 -16.02 16.62 13.59
N PRO A 26 -16.58 17.24 12.53
CA PRO A 26 -15.91 17.37 11.24
C PRO A 26 -14.74 18.37 11.21
N ASN A 27 -14.55 19.17 12.26
CA ASN A 27 -13.48 20.17 12.37
C ASN A 27 -13.26 21.00 11.08
N ARG A 28 -14.32 21.66 10.59
CA ARG A 28 -14.33 22.36 9.28
C ARG A 28 -13.35 23.53 9.17
N THR A 29 -12.89 24.05 10.30
CA THR A 29 -11.93 25.15 10.38
C THR A 29 -10.75 24.70 11.26
N PRO A 30 -9.92 23.76 10.77
CA PRO A 30 -8.87 23.18 11.58
C PRO A 30 -7.83 24.25 11.91
N VAL A 31 -7.45 24.30 13.19
CA VAL A 31 -6.39 25.17 13.70
C VAL A 31 -5.21 24.31 14.10
N GLY A 32 -4.03 24.64 13.56
CA GLY A 32 -2.77 23.97 13.86
C GLY A 32 -1.60 24.94 13.84
N SER A 33 -0.41 24.45 14.21
CA SER A 33 0.84 25.22 14.28
C SER A 33 1.79 24.97 13.11
N GLY A 34 1.30 24.34 12.04
CA GLY A 34 2.08 23.93 10.88
C GLY A 34 2.34 25.05 9.84
N PRO A 35 3.14 24.76 8.82
CA PRO A 35 3.52 25.72 7.77
C PRO A 35 2.38 26.12 6.85
N TYR A 36 1.26 25.40 6.86
CA TYR A 36 0.08 25.71 6.07
C TYR A 36 -1.19 25.67 6.91
N LYS A 37 -2.19 26.45 6.50
CA LYS A 37 -3.55 26.43 7.02
C LYS A 37 -4.54 26.06 5.92
N LEU A 38 -5.69 25.48 6.30
CA LEU A 38 -6.76 25.17 5.36
C LEU A 38 -7.29 26.46 4.73
N LYS A 39 -7.31 26.52 3.40
CA LYS A 39 -7.93 27.61 2.63
C LYS A 39 -9.34 27.21 2.18
N THR A 40 -9.47 26.06 1.53
CA THR A 40 -10.76 25.50 1.08
C THR A 40 -10.74 23.99 1.14
N PHE A 41 -11.89 23.39 1.41
CA PHE A 41 -12.09 21.94 1.34
C PHE A 41 -13.35 21.64 0.52
N THR A 42 -13.19 20.83 -0.53
CA THR A 42 -14.27 20.13 -1.21
C THR A 42 -13.90 18.65 -1.30
N PRO A 43 -14.85 17.74 -1.54
CA PRO A 43 -14.53 16.32 -1.80
C PRO A 43 -13.55 16.12 -2.96
N GLN A 44 -13.49 17.07 -3.91
CA GLN A 44 -12.64 17.00 -5.10
C GLN A 44 -11.26 17.62 -4.89
N THR A 45 -11.17 18.68 -4.08
CA THR A 45 -9.92 19.44 -3.91
C THR A 45 -9.81 20.03 -2.51
N THR A 46 -8.66 19.79 -1.89
CA THR A 46 -8.24 20.48 -0.66
C THR A 46 -7.15 21.49 -0.99
N THR A 47 -7.37 22.76 -0.66
CA THR A 47 -6.40 23.83 -0.85
C THR A 47 -5.88 24.29 0.49
N LEU A 48 -4.56 24.29 0.65
CA LEU A 48 -3.87 24.85 1.81
C LEU A 48 -3.09 26.10 1.38
N THR A 49 -3.01 27.10 2.25
CA THR A 49 -2.19 28.30 2.02
C THR A 49 -1.13 28.43 3.09
N ALA A 50 0.05 28.93 2.73
CA ALA A 50 1.15 29.11 3.66
C ALA A 50 0.73 29.97 4.85
N THR A 51 1.17 29.58 6.05
CA THR A 51 0.98 30.33 7.29
C THR A 51 1.99 31.47 7.32
N PRO A 52 1.58 32.76 7.24
CA PRO A 52 2.54 33.88 7.18
C PRO A 52 3.41 34.00 8.44
N THR A 53 2.92 33.50 9.57
CA THR A 53 3.57 33.55 10.88
C THR A 53 4.12 32.18 11.29
N TYR A 54 4.53 31.35 10.33
CA TYR A 54 5.12 30.05 10.65
C TYR A 54 6.46 30.24 11.38
N TRP A 55 6.58 29.63 12.56
CA TRP A 55 7.69 29.85 13.48
C TRP A 55 9.04 29.40 12.94
N ASN A 56 9.06 28.45 11.99
CA ASN A 56 10.29 27.89 11.41
C ASN A 56 10.67 28.53 10.06
N GLY A 57 10.23 29.77 9.80
CA GLY A 57 10.61 30.56 8.64
C GLY A 57 9.59 30.56 7.49
N ASP A 58 9.95 31.23 6.39
CA ASP A 58 9.05 31.43 5.25
C ASP A 58 8.88 30.16 4.42
N THR A 59 7.63 29.91 4.01
CA THR A 59 7.28 28.78 3.15
C THR A 59 7.35 29.22 1.69
N LYS A 60 8.26 28.64 0.91
CA LYS A 60 8.47 29.03 -0.50
C LYS A 60 7.25 28.80 -1.38
N VAL A 61 6.57 27.67 -1.19
CA VAL A 61 5.32 27.34 -1.91
C VAL A 61 4.15 27.97 -1.16
N LYS A 62 3.48 28.95 -1.77
CA LYS A 62 2.44 29.75 -1.08
C LYS A 62 1.08 29.07 -1.02
N GLU A 63 0.84 28.10 -1.90
CA GLU A 63 -0.41 27.35 -1.96
C GLU A 63 -0.15 25.89 -2.36
N LEU A 64 -0.79 24.96 -1.66
CA LEU A 64 -0.82 23.54 -2.01
C LEU A 64 -2.24 23.17 -2.42
N ARG A 65 -2.38 22.44 -3.52
CA ARG A 65 -3.67 21.92 -4.01
C ARG A 65 -3.59 20.41 -4.09
N TYR A 66 -4.35 19.74 -3.24
CA TYR A 66 -4.53 18.28 -3.28
C TYR A 66 -5.81 18.00 -4.06
N THR A 67 -5.65 17.64 -5.33
CA THR A 67 -6.77 17.26 -6.22
C THR A 67 -6.93 15.75 -6.23
N ALA A 68 -8.15 15.27 -5.99
CA ALA A 68 -8.47 13.85 -6.10
C ALA A 68 -8.54 13.43 -7.57
N TYR A 69 -7.96 12.27 -7.89
CA TYR A 69 -8.13 11.62 -9.19
C TYR A 69 -8.71 10.23 -8.96
N ASN A 70 -9.61 9.80 -9.84
CA ASN A 70 -10.33 8.54 -9.67
C ASN A 70 -9.45 7.30 -9.88
N ASP A 71 -8.38 7.43 -10.66
CA ASP A 71 -7.48 6.34 -10.99
C ASP A 71 -6.06 6.83 -11.34
N ASN A 72 -5.13 5.87 -11.42
CA ASN A 72 -3.73 6.13 -11.71
C ASN A 72 -3.51 6.78 -13.09
N SER A 73 -4.36 6.49 -14.08
CA SER A 73 -4.25 7.00 -15.45
C SER A 73 -4.60 8.49 -15.51
N ALA A 74 -5.68 8.90 -14.84
CA ALA A 74 -6.11 10.29 -14.75
C ALA A 74 -5.04 11.16 -14.03
N ALA A 75 -4.48 10.65 -12.93
CA ALA A 75 -3.38 11.31 -12.23
C ALA A 75 -2.12 11.38 -13.11
N THR A 76 -1.80 10.33 -13.86
CA THR A 76 -0.67 10.32 -14.82
C THR A 76 -0.83 11.39 -15.88
N THR A 77 -2.02 11.53 -16.48
CA THR A 77 -2.30 12.59 -17.46
C THR A 77 -2.18 13.98 -16.83
N ALA A 78 -2.65 14.16 -15.58
CA ALA A 78 -2.52 15.44 -14.90
C ALA A 78 -1.06 15.83 -14.66
N LEU A 79 -0.21 14.89 -14.25
CA LEU A 79 1.22 15.10 -14.08
C LEU A 79 1.89 15.46 -15.43
N ALA A 80 1.64 14.65 -16.45
CA ALA A 80 2.25 14.82 -17.77
C ALA A 80 1.82 16.12 -18.50
N THR A 81 0.68 16.70 -18.12
CA THR A 81 0.16 17.96 -18.69
C THR A 81 0.45 19.19 -17.83
N GLY A 82 1.18 19.03 -16.72
CA GLY A 82 1.49 20.13 -15.80
C GLY A 82 0.30 20.63 -14.98
N LYS A 83 -0.80 19.88 -14.91
CA LYS A 83 -1.93 20.16 -14.00
C LYS A 83 -1.66 19.71 -12.56
N MET A 84 -0.61 18.94 -12.37
CA MET A 84 -0.07 18.46 -11.11
C MET A 84 1.44 18.52 -11.21
N GLU A 85 2.12 19.04 -10.18
CA GLU A 85 3.59 19.14 -10.18
C GLU A 85 4.27 18.06 -9.33
N TRP A 86 3.50 17.32 -8.50
CA TRP A 86 4.02 16.27 -7.63
C TRP A 86 2.98 15.16 -7.44
N SER A 87 3.43 13.90 -7.45
CA SER A 87 2.57 12.73 -7.33
C SER A 87 3.25 11.59 -6.58
N PHE A 88 2.44 10.77 -5.91
CA PHE A 88 2.83 9.48 -5.34
C PHE A 88 2.16 8.30 -6.09
N VAL A 89 1.50 8.58 -7.22
CA VAL A 89 0.72 7.58 -7.97
C VAL A 89 1.64 6.68 -8.80
N PHE A 90 1.30 5.39 -8.87
CA PHE A 90 1.97 4.45 -9.76
C PHE A 90 1.88 4.88 -11.23
N MET A 91 3.05 4.96 -11.87
CA MET A 91 3.17 5.35 -13.28
C MET A 91 4.15 4.39 -13.99
N PRO A 92 3.65 3.38 -14.73
CA PRO A 92 4.50 2.36 -15.33
C PRO A 92 5.49 2.95 -16.35
N ASN A 93 5.03 3.91 -17.16
CA ASN A 93 5.83 4.56 -18.20
C ASN A 93 6.38 5.93 -17.76
N HIS A 94 6.71 6.09 -16.47
CA HIS A 94 7.15 7.37 -15.90
C HIS A 94 8.35 8.00 -16.64
N LYS A 95 9.27 7.19 -17.16
CA LYS A 95 10.40 7.69 -17.94
C LYS A 95 9.92 8.46 -19.18
N GLN A 96 9.14 7.82 -20.04
CA GLN A 96 8.67 8.42 -21.29
C GLN A 96 7.62 9.53 -21.07
N LEU A 97 6.72 9.32 -20.10
CA LEU A 97 5.57 10.21 -19.89
C LEU A 97 5.88 11.42 -19.01
N PHE A 98 6.93 11.37 -18.19
CA PHE A 98 7.29 12.44 -17.27
C PHE A 98 8.77 12.84 -17.38
N ILE A 99 9.72 11.96 -17.03
CA ILE A 99 11.14 12.32 -16.94
C ILE A 99 11.69 12.85 -18.27
N ASP A 100 11.48 12.13 -19.37
CA ASP A 100 12.02 12.49 -20.69
C ASP A 100 11.39 13.77 -21.27
N LYS A 101 10.31 14.28 -20.66
CA LYS A 101 9.68 15.56 -21.07
C LYS A 101 10.46 16.77 -20.56
N ASP A 102 11.13 16.64 -19.43
CA ASP A 102 12.01 17.66 -18.86
C ASP A 102 13.03 17.00 -17.92
N PRO A 103 14.11 16.39 -18.44
CA PRO A 103 15.05 15.64 -17.62
C PRO A 103 15.80 16.46 -16.57
N GLU A 104 15.82 17.79 -16.69
CA GLU A 104 16.47 18.67 -15.72
C GLU A 104 15.58 18.87 -14.49
N ASN A 105 14.25 18.98 -14.68
CA ASN A 105 13.31 19.31 -13.59
C ASN A 105 12.42 18.12 -13.15
N HIS A 106 12.15 17.16 -14.02
CA HIS A 106 11.33 16.00 -13.72
C HIS A 106 12.18 14.85 -13.20
N GLN A 107 12.02 14.55 -11.92
CA GLN A 107 12.77 13.50 -11.25
C GLN A 107 11.82 12.50 -10.60
N LEU A 108 12.31 11.27 -10.47
CA LEU A 108 11.70 10.25 -9.64
C LEU A 108 12.53 10.11 -8.37
N TRP A 109 11.85 10.13 -7.22
CA TRP A 109 12.51 10.02 -5.94
C TRP A 109 11.84 8.94 -5.09
N PHE A 110 12.64 7.95 -4.68
CA PHE A 110 12.23 6.93 -3.73
C PHE A 110 13.11 7.06 -2.48
N PRO A 111 12.52 7.37 -1.31
CA PRO A 111 13.27 7.24 -0.07
C PRO A 111 13.54 5.77 0.20
N SER A 112 14.67 5.49 0.86
CA SER A 112 14.83 4.21 1.55
C SER A 112 13.70 4.07 2.57
N GLY A 113 12.98 2.95 2.51
CA GLY A 113 11.79 2.73 3.33
C GLY A 113 11.47 1.25 3.47
N LEU A 114 10.71 0.94 4.53
CA LEU A 114 10.23 -0.41 4.83
C LEU A 114 8.75 -0.59 4.44
N GLY A 115 8.25 0.30 3.57
CA GLY A 115 6.90 0.20 3.03
C GLY A 115 6.79 -1.02 2.13
N ILE A 116 5.73 -1.81 2.33
CA ILE A 116 5.44 -3.01 1.52
C ILE A 116 3.99 -2.99 1.06
N HIS A 117 3.76 -3.54 -0.13
CA HIS A 117 2.42 -3.97 -0.54
C HIS A 117 2.24 -5.41 -0.09
N GLY A 118 1.10 -5.72 0.52
CA GLY A 118 0.84 -7.04 1.06
C GLY A 118 -0.65 -7.36 1.10
N LEU A 119 -0.98 -8.64 0.97
CA LEU A 119 -2.32 -9.13 1.25
C LEU A 119 -2.47 -9.33 2.77
N TRP A 120 -3.31 -8.51 3.38
CA TRP A 120 -3.54 -8.55 4.83
C TRP A 120 -4.79 -9.37 5.16
N PHE A 121 -4.62 -10.38 6.01
CA PHE A 121 -5.70 -11.27 6.41
C PHE A 121 -6.36 -10.79 7.69
N ASN A 122 -7.70 -10.84 7.74
CA ASN A 122 -8.41 -10.79 9.01
C ASN A 122 -8.30 -12.17 9.71
N THR A 123 -7.32 -12.29 10.60
CA THR A 123 -6.99 -13.55 11.30
C THR A 123 -7.97 -13.90 12.42
N THR A 124 -9.00 -13.09 12.68
CA THR A 124 -10.07 -13.45 13.62
C THR A 124 -11.21 -14.23 12.95
N ARG A 125 -11.14 -14.42 11.63
CA ARG A 125 -12.16 -15.11 10.84
C ARG A 125 -11.62 -16.43 10.30
N LYS A 126 -12.36 -17.51 10.54
CA LYS A 126 -12.10 -18.80 9.87
C LYS A 126 -12.30 -18.69 8.36
N PRO A 127 -11.48 -19.38 7.54
CA PRO A 127 -10.33 -20.22 7.91
C PRO A 127 -9.00 -19.45 7.98
N PHE A 128 -9.00 -18.11 7.91
CA PHE A 128 -7.80 -17.27 7.87
C PHE A 128 -7.08 -17.14 9.22
N ASP A 129 -7.69 -17.62 10.30
CA ASP A 129 -7.05 -17.81 11.60
C ASP A 129 -5.94 -18.88 11.53
N ASN A 130 -6.06 -19.87 10.63
CA ASN A 130 -5.07 -20.92 10.46
C ASN A 130 -3.78 -20.41 9.77
N PRO A 131 -2.61 -20.45 10.43
CA PRO A 131 -1.36 -19.98 9.84
C PRO A 131 -0.87 -20.84 8.66
N ALA A 132 -1.20 -22.13 8.61
CA ALA A 132 -0.82 -23.01 7.51
C ALA A 132 -1.50 -22.60 6.19
N LEU A 133 -2.76 -22.14 6.26
CA LEU A 133 -3.45 -21.58 5.08
C LEU A 133 -2.72 -20.34 4.56
N ARG A 134 -2.42 -19.38 5.44
CA ARG A 134 -1.72 -18.15 5.04
C ARG A 134 -0.32 -18.44 4.49
N LYS A 135 0.40 -19.40 5.08
CA LYS A 135 1.70 -19.87 4.60
C LYS A 135 1.58 -20.49 3.20
N ALA A 136 0.65 -21.41 3.00
CA ALA A 136 0.43 -22.06 1.71
C ALA A 136 0.06 -21.05 0.61
N MET A 137 -0.77 -20.05 0.95
CA MET A 137 -1.07 -18.95 0.04
C MET A 137 0.18 -18.14 -0.32
N ALA A 138 1.01 -17.76 0.66
CA ALA A 138 2.24 -17.03 0.41
C ALA A 138 3.26 -17.83 -0.43
N MET A 139 3.28 -19.16 -0.30
CA MET A 139 4.17 -20.05 -1.05
C MET A 139 3.87 -20.08 -2.55
N VAL A 140 2.65 -19.79 -2.98
CA VAL A 140 2.28 -19.86 -4.40
C VAL A 140 2.30 -18.52 -5.12
N VAL A 141 2.44 -17.41 -4.40
CA VAL A 141 2.46 -16.07 -5.00
C VAL A 141 3.72 -15.87 -5.84
N ASP A 142 3.53 -15.60 -7.13
CA ASP A 142 4.60 -15.21 -8.05
C ASP A 142 4.95 -13.73 -7.87
N ARG A 143 5.88 -13.48 -6.94
CA ARG A 143 6.37 -12.13 -6.64
C ARG A 143 7.10 -11.49 -7.82
N LYS A 144 7.69 -12.29 -8.70
CA LYS A 144 8.36 -11.80 -9.92
C LYS A 144 7.33 -11.32 -10.93
N ALA A 145 6.25 -12.07 -11.14
CA ALA A 145 5.15 -11.64 -11.99
C ALA A 145 4.54 -10.32 -11.48
N ILE A 146 4.35 -10.18 -10.16
CA ILE A 146 3.89 -8.92 -9.56
C ILE A 146 4.88 -7.77 -9.83
N HIS A 147 6.17 -7.98 -9.56
CA HIS A 147 7.22 -6.98 -9.78
C HIS A 147 7.25 -6.49 -11.23
N VAL A 148 7.14 -7.41 -12.20
CA VAL A 148 7.22 -7.07 -13.63
C VAL A 148 5.90 -6.50 -14.15
N GLN A 149 4.79 -7.19 -13.91
CA GLN A 149 3.51 -6.89 -14.59
C GLN A 149 2.68 -5.84 -13.85
N ALA A 150 2.61 -5.93 -12.52
CA ALA A 150 1.82 -5.01 -11.71
C ALA A 150 2.59 -3.73 -11.36
N GLN A 151 3.89 -3.85 -11.09
CA GLN A 151 4.73 -2.75 -10.64
C GLN A 151 5.66 -2.18 -11.70
N ALA A 152 5.67 -2.73 -12.92
CA ALA A 152 6.54 -2.27 -14.02
C ALA A 152 8.01 -2.07 -13.61
N THR A 153 8.50 -2.97 -12.74
CA THR A 153 9.86 -2.94 -12.17
C THR A 153 10.23 -1.65 -11.44
N LEU A 154 9.25 -0.85 -11.02
CA LEU A 154 9.45 0.46 -10.42
C LEU A 154 10.11 0.36 -9.03
N TYR A 155 9.78 -0.71 -8.31
CA TYR A 155 10.31 -1.02 -6.99
C TYR A 155 11.21 -2.26 -7.05
N PRO A 156 12.19 -2.41 -6.14
CA PRO A 156 13.00 -3.62 -6.04
C PRO A 156 12.14 -4.89 -5.92
N GLU A 157 12.56 -5.97 -6.57
CA GLU A 157 11.89 -7.26 -6.46
C GLU A 157 12.01 -7.83 -5.03
N ILE A 158 10.88 -8.27 -4.47
CA ILE A 158 10.85 -8.91 -3.15
C ILE A 158 11.16 -10.40 -3.28
N THR A 159 12.43 -10.75 -3.16
CA THR A 159 12.93 -12.14 -3.30
C THR A 159 13.02 -12.88 -1.97
N ASN A 160 13.17 -12.17 -0.85
CA ASN A 160 13.34 -12.77 0.48
C ASN A 160 11.99 -13.26 1.05
N PRO A 161 11.88 -14.48 1.60
CA PRO A 161 10.62 -15.02 2.12
C PRO A 161 9.98 -14.17 3.22
N THR A 162 10.77 -13.40 3.99
CA THR A 162 10.27 -12.48 5.03
C THR A 162 9.38 -11.36 4.50
N GLY A 163 9.53 -11.02 3.21
CA GLY A 163 8.83 -9.88 2.58
C GLY A 163 9.45 -8.52 2.92
N ILE A 164 10.53 -8.47 3.70
CA ILE A 164 11.23 -7.23 4.05
C ILE A 164 11.94 -6.66 2.80
N PRO A 165 11.74 -5.37 2.45
CA PRO A 165 12.45 -4.74 1.34
C PRO A 165 13.95 -4.61 1.62
N LEU A 166 14.77 -5.04 0.68
CA LEU A 166 16.24 -4.93 0.76
C LEU A 166 16.75 -3.91 -0.25
N PRO A 167 17.85 -3.17 0.06
CA PRO A 167 18.74 -3.32 1.23
C PRO A 167 18.25 -2.60 2.50
N ALA A 168 17.22 -1.75 2.41
CA ALA A 168 16.75 -0.92 3.52
C ALA A 168 16.43 -1.71 4.81
N GLY A 169 15.99 -2.95 4.64
CA GLY A 169 15.59 -3.83 5.72
C GLY A 169 16.66 -4.82 6.21
N GLU A 170 17.87 -4.82 5.65
CA GLU A 170 18.95 -5.75 6.05
C GLU A 170 19.19 -5.78 7.58
N PRO A 171 19.22 -4.64 8.31
CA PRO A 171 19.44 -4.67 9.76
C PRO A 171 18.32 -5.34 10.58
N PHE A 172 17.18 -5.65 9.96
CA PHE A 172 16.03 -6.29 10.61
C PHE A 172 15.86 -7.76 10.20
N LEU A 173 16.71 -8.29 9.32
CA LEU A 173 16.70 -9.70 8.96
C LEU A 173 17.28 -10.54 10.10
N ALA A 174 16.62 -11.66 10.40
CA ALA A 174 17.23 -12.70 11.22
C ALA A 174 18.32 -13.43 10.41
N PRO A 175 19.41 -13.92 11.03
CA PRO A 175 20.54 -14.52 10.32
C PRO A 175 20.17 -15.65 9.36
N GLU A 176 19.18 -16.48 9.72
CA GLU A 176 18.69 -17.58 8.89
C GLU A 176 18.04 -17.13 7.57
N TYR A 177 17.68 -15.85 7.45
CA TYR A 177 17.04 -15.28 6.26
C TYR A 177 17.95 -14.41 5.41
N GLU A 178 19.20 -14.12 5.82
CA GLU A 178 20.09 -13.19 5.11
C GLU A 178 20.26 -13.52 3.61
N ASN A 179 20.39 -14.81 3.30
CA ASN A 179 20.57 -15.30 1.92
C ASN A 179 19.37 -16.11 1.41
N ALA A 180 18.25 -16.08 2.15
CA ALA A 180 17.07 -16.86 1.79
C ALA A 180 16.34 -16.21 0.61
N THR A 181 15.92 -17.04 -0.35
CA THR A 181 15.06 -16.64 -1.47
C THR A 181 13.85 -17.53 -1.54
N THR A 182 12.75 -17.01 -2.08
CA THR A 182 11.52 -17.77 -2.30
C THR A 182 11.13 -17.76 -3.77
N LYS A 183 10.48 -18.84 -4.20
CA LYS A 183 9.87 -19.01 -5.52
C LYS A 183 8.51 -19.69 -5.33
N PRO A 184 7.57 -19.57 -6.28
CA PRO A 184 6.31 -20.29 -6.21
C PRO A 184 6.51 -21.80 -6.01
N ASP A 185 5.85 -22.38 -5.01
CA ASP A 185 5.89 -23.81 -4.69
C ASP A 185 4.48 -24.35 -4.38
N VAL A 186 3.78 -24.75 -5.44
CA VAL A 186 2.41 -25.28 -5.39
C VAL A 186 2.35 -26.64 -4.71
N ALA A 187 3.35 -27.50 -4.96
CA ALA A 187 3.39 -28.85 -4.39
C ALA A 187 3.62 -28.78 -2.87
N GLY A 188 4.57 -27.97 -2.42
CA GLY A 188 4.80 -27.70 -1.00
C GLY A 188 3.60 -27.03 -0.34
N ALA A 189 2.96 -26.07 -1.00
CA ALA A 189 1.74 -25.44 -0.48
C ALA A 189 0.61 -26.47 -0.26
N LYS A 190 0.37 -27.37 -1.23
CA LYS A 190 -0.61 -28.46 -1.09
C LYS A 190 -0.29 -29.41 0.06
N LYS A 191 0.99 -29.71 0.27
CA LYS A 191 1.45 -30.52 1.40
C LYS A 191 1.15 -29.84 2.74
N VAL A 192 1.52 -28.56 2.88
CA VAL A 192 1.24 -27.76 4.09
C VAL A 192 -0.27 -27.72 4.40
N LEU A 193 -1.10 -27.56 3.38
CA LEU A 193 -2.56 -27.59 3.52
C LEU A 193 -3.07 -28.95 3.99
N ALA A 194 -2.60 -30.04 3.38
CA ALA A 194 -3.01 -31.40 3.74
C ALA A 194 -2.63 -31.74 5.19
N GLU A 195 -1.43 -31.41 5.62
CA GLU A 195 -0.95 -31.59 7.00
C GLU A 195 -1.79 -30.79 8.01
N ALA A 196 -2.32 -29.64 7.60
CA ALA A 196 -3.22 -28.81 8.41
C ALA A 196 -4.70 -29.24 8.34
N GLY A 197 -5.02 -30.36 7.69
CA GLY A 197 -6.36 -30.93 7.61
C GLY A 197 -7.25 -30.33 6.51
N PHE A 198 -6.71 -29.50 5.63
CA PHE A 198 -7.43 -29.04 4.44
C PHE A 198 -7.46 -30.16 3.38
N LYS A 199 -8.53 -30.22 2.60
CA LYS A 199 -8.72 -31.25 1.57
C LYS A 199 -9.02 -30.61 0.23
N LEU A 200 -8.18 -30.89 -0.76
CA LEU A 200 -8.43 -30.52 -2.15
C LEU A 200 -9.30 -31.60 -2.80
N SER A 201 -10.49 -31.24 -3.27
CA SER A 201 -11.42 -32.17 -3.92
C SER A 201 -12.15 -31.47 -5.06
N GLY A 202 -12.11 -32.04 -6.27
CA GLY A 202 -12.73 -31.44 -7.45
C GLY A 202 -12.18 -30.05 -7.80
N GLY A 203 -10.90 -29.78 -7.50
CA GLY A 203 -10.28 -28.46 -7.70
C GLY A 203 -10.65 -27.41 -6.65
N VAL A 204 -11.45 -27.76 -5.63
CA VAL A 204 -11.85 -26.85 -4.54
C VAL A 204 -11.17 -27.27 -3.25
N LEU A 205 -10.50 -26.32 -2.60
CA LEU A 205 -9.92 -26.50 -1.28
C LEU A 205 -11.02 -26.38 -0.23
N LYS A 206 -11.15 -27.41 0.62
CA LYS A 206 -12.05 -27.41 1.76
C LYS A 206 -11.26 -27.27 3.05
N ASP A 207 -11.75 -26.46 3.98
CA ASP A 207 -11.22 -26.34 5.33
C ASP A 207 -11.49 -27.61 6.16
N PRO A 208 -10.91 -27.74 7.37
CA PRO A 208 -11.13 -28.90 8.23
C PRO A 208 -12.61 -29.12 8.63
N SER A 209 -13.47 -28.11 8.51
CA SER A 209 -14.92 -28.24 8.72
C SER A 209 -15.67 -28.71 7.47
N GLY A 210 -14.97 -28.88 6.35
CA GLY A 210 -15.53 -29.31 5.06
C GLY A 210 -16.06 -28.17 4.19
N LYS A 211 -15.93 -26.90 4.61
CA LYS A 211 -16.41 -25.75 3.86
C LYS A 211 -15.38 -25.32 2.80
N PRO A 212 -15.81 -24.90 1.60
CA PRO A 212 -14.91 -24.31 0.61
C PRO A 212 -14.16 -23.09 1.17
N VAL A 213 -12.88 -23.00 0.87
CA VAL A 213 -12.06 -21.82 1.17
C VAL A 213 -12.24 -20.80 0.05
N THR A 214 -12.86 -19.67 0.37
CA THR A 214 -13.08 -18.56 -0.57
C THR A 214 -12.59 -17.24 0.00
N LEU A 215 -12.16 -16.32 -0.87
CA LEU A 215 -11.70 -14.98 -0.52
C LEU A 215 -12.48 -13.90 -1.26
N THR A 216 -12.55 -12.73 -0.65
CA THR A 216 -12.94 -11.49 -1.31
C THR A 216 -11.81 -10.50 -1.08
N PHE A 217 -11.20 -10.04 -2.17
CA PHE A 217 -10.22 -8.98 -2.11
C PHE A 217 -10.93 -7.63 -1.98
N THR A 218 -10.27 -6.68 -1.33
CA THR A 218 -10.80 -5.33 -1.16
C THR A 218 -9.65 -4.38 -1.34
N ASP A 219 -9.76 -3.54 -2.37
CA ASP A 219 -8.78 -2.53 -2.72
C ASP A 219 -9.47 -1.43 -3.54
N PRO A 220 -9.01 -0.17 -3.50
CA PRO A 220 -9.59 0.89 -4.32
C PRO A 220 -9.48 0.59 -5.82
N ALA A 221 -10.60 0.62 -6.53
CA ALA A 221 -10.67 0.23 -7.93
C ALA A 221 -9.76 1.03 -8.89
N GLY A 222 -9.38 2.26 -8.53
CA GLY A 222 -8.49 3.12 -9.32
C GLY A 222 -7.00 2.83 -9.17
N TRP A 223 -6.61 1.95 -8.24
CA TRP A 223 -5.22 1.61 -7.95
C TRP A 223 -4.77 0.45 -8.84
N ASN A 224 -4.55 0.75 -10.12
CA ASN A 224 -4.40 -0.25 -11.19
C ASN A 224 -3.26 -1.26 -10.95
N ASP A 225 -2.16 -0.85 -10.32
CA ASP A 225 -1.06 -1.74 -9.91
C ASP A 225 -1.51 -2.78 -8.89
N TYR A 226 -2.27 -2.36 -7.88
CA TYR A 226 -2.82 -3.28 -6.89
C TYR A 226 -3.85 -4.21 -7.48
N ILE A 227 -4.77 -3.71 -8.32
CA ILE A 227 -5.75 -4.54 -9.02
C ILE A 227 -5.07 -5.60 -9.90
N THR A 228 -3.99 -5.24 -10.60
CA THR A 228 -3.19 -6.20 -11.38
C THR A 228 -2.51 -7.22 -10.47
N GLY A 229 -1.92 -6.78 -9.35
CA GLY A 229 -1.33 -7.66 -8.35
C GLY A 229 -2.32 -8.64 -7.74
N LEU A 230 -3.54 -8.20 -7.44
CA LEU A 230 -4.63 -9.04 -6.95
C LEU A 230 -5.10 -10.07 -7.97
N ALA A 231 -5.12 -9.71 -9.27
CA ALA A 231 -5.43 -10.66 -10.34
C ALA A 231 -4.35 -11.77 -10.42
N ILE A 232 -3.07 -11.42 -10.32
CA ILE A 232 -1.97 -12.40 -10.29
C ILE A 232 -2.10 -13.31 -9.06
N ILE A 233 -2.32 -12.73 -7.88
CA ILE A 233 -2.51 -13.51 -6.64
C ILE A 233 -3.72 -14.44 -6.76
N LYS A 234 -4.84 -13.97 -7.33
CA LYS A 234 -6.05 -14.77 -7.58
C LYS A 234 -5.73 -15.99 -8.43
N ASP A 235 -5.01 -15.81 -9.52
CA ASP A 235 -4.64 -16.91 -10.42
C ASP A 235 -3.69 -17.89 -9.74
N ASN A 236 -2.71 -17.41 -8.97
CA ASN A 236 -1.78 -18.26 -8.24
C ASN A 236 -2.46 -19.12 -7.15
N ILE A 237 -3.32 -18.52 -6.31
CA ILE A 237 -3.99 -19.27 -5.24
C ILE A 237 -5.06 -20.24 -5.77
N LYS A 238 -5.55 -20.02 -6.99
CA LYS A 238 -6.42 -20.99 -7.68
C LYS A 238 -5.72 -22.33 -7.91
N GLU A 239 -4.39 -22.34 -8.06
CA GLU A 239 -3.60 -23.58 -8.25
C GLU A 239 -3.63 -24.51 -7.02
N ILE A 240 -3.94 -23.96 -5.85
CA ILE A 240 -4.16 -24.69 -4.60
C ILE A 240 -5.65 -24.84 -4.25
N GLY A 241 -6.54 -24.55 -5.21
CA GLY A 241 -7.98 -24.76 -5.14
C GLY A 241 -8.75 -23.68 -4.37
N ILE A 242 -8.17 -22.50 -4.20
CA ILE A 242 -8.80 -21.39 -3.50
C ILE A 242 -9.44 -20.46 -4.52
N GLU A 243 -10.73 -20.16 -4.34
CA GLU A 243 -11.44 -19.18 -5.16
C GLU A 243 -11.36 -17.79 -4.53
N ALA A 244 -11.06 -16.77 -5.32
CA ALA A 244 -11.09 -15.37 -4.89
C ALA A 244 -11.84 -14.49 -5.89
N LYS A 245 -12.49 -13.47 -5.36
CA LYS A 245 -13.20 -12.44 -6.13
C LYS A 245 -12.78 -11.04 -5.72
#